data_AF-A0A8W7Q0B0-F1
#
_entry.id   AF-A0A8W7Q0B0-F1
#
_cell.length_a   1.000
_cell.length_b   1.000
_cell.length_c   1.000
_cell.angle_alpha   90.00
_cell.angle_beta   90.00
_cell.angle_gamma   90.00
#
_symmetry.space_group_name_H-M   'P 1'
#
loop_
_entity.id
_entity.type
_entity.pdbx_description
1 polymer ?
#
loop_
_entity_poly.entity_id
_entity_poly.type
_entity_poly.pdbx_seq_one_letter_code
_entity_poly.pdbx_strand_id
1 'polypeptide(L)'
;LCVCAVRSVDRFGKSHPSDTMTTIASIAVRSSRLSSAIVGAFGGKSTSWIHPQAVSSRRFISNSTVKAMRFVQFRTAATGEKQRLGVLSEDGTQVCDISDRYEGDLITLIRSGVSLDEVKASAAKAAPLKVDSVELLAPVTNPQKILCVGLNYSGHCEEQNKPIPKEPMFFSKYATTIVGPHDDVIAHKISDQIDWEVELAVIIGKKAKSVAKANAMDYVFGYTVAQDISARDWQKQRNGGQFLIGKSMDTFCPLGPAAVHKSLVKDPHQLAIKCSVNGVEKQNGSTSELIFRIDDIIARVTESITLLPGDVILTGTPAGVGMHRKPAEFLKPGDVIDSEIEGLGKIKNKVVADS
;
A
#
# COMPACT_ATOMS: atom_id res chain seq x y z
N LEU A 1 -1.08 -22.90 38.37
CA LEU A 1 -2.35 -22.96 39.12
C LEU A 1 -2.75 -21.55 39.50
N CYS A 2 -3.77 -20.99 38.85
CA CYS A 2 -4.51 -19.84 39.36
C CYS A 2 -5.96 -20.03 38.91
N VAL A 3 -6.82 -20.40 39.86
CA VAL A 3 -8.23 -20.73 39.67
C VAL A 3 -9.03 -19.45 39.93
N CYS A 4 -9.66 -18.88 38.92
CA CYS A 4 -10.65 -17.82 39.11
C CYS A 4 -12.03 -18.46 39.31
N ALA A 5 -12.55 -18.29 40.53
CA ALA A 5 -13.85 -18.75 40.97
C ALA A 5 -14.98 -17.89 40.38
N VAL A 6 -16.01 -18.58 39.90
CA VAL A 6 -17.31 -18.03 39.50
C VAL A 6 -18.09 -17.63 40.75
N ARG A 7 -18.66 -16.41 40.78
CA ARG A 7 -19.73 -16.04 41.71
C ARG A 7 -20.95 -15.57 40.92
N SER A 8 -22.03 -16.33 41.09
CA SER A 8 -23.40 -16.03 40.70
C SER A 8 -23.99 -14.91 41.57
N VAL A 9 -24.78 -14.03 40.97
CA VAL A 9 -25.89 -13.35 41.67
C VAL A 9 -27.09 -13.30 40.73
N ASP A 10 -28.14 -13.99 41.15
CA ASP A 10 -29.49 -14.00 40.58
C ASP A 10 -30.36 -12.86 41.14
N ARG A 11 -31.48 -12.61 40.43
CA ARG A 11 -32.72 -11.84 40.76
C ARG A 11 -32.79 -10.43 40.15
N PHE A 12 -33.90 -9.94 39.58
CA PHE A 12 -35.31 -10.35 39.44
C PHE A 12 -35.88 -9.57 38.22
N GLY A 13 -36.82 -10.12 37.46
CA GLY A 13 -38.12 -9.46 37.33
C GLY A 13 -38.75 -9.58 35.93
N LYS A 14 -39.98 -10.09 35.89
CA LYS A 14 -40.83 -10.40 34.72
C LYS A 14 -41.59 -9.17 34.20
N SER A 15 -41.88 -9.12 32.90
CA SER A 15 -43.23 -8.80 32.36
C SER A 15 -43.34 -9.02 30.85
N HIS A 16 -44.54 -9.41 30.41
CA HIS A 16 -44.98 -9.78 29.05
C HIS A 16 -45.47 -8.57 28.22
N PRO A 17 -45.78 -8.75 26.91
CA PRO A 17 -45.87 -7.67 25.92
C PRO A 17 -47.31 -7.16 25.68
N SER A 18 -47.44 -6.01 25.02
CA SER A 18 -48.68 -5.57 24.38
C SER A 18 -48.41 -4.69 23.16
N ASP A 19 -49.09 -5.03 22.07
CA ASP A 19 -49.22 -4.29 20.81
C ASP A 19 -49.76 -2.87 20.96
N THR A 20 -49.44 -1.98 20.03
CA THR A 20 -50.43 -1.14 19.33
C THR A 20 -49.80 -0.39 18.14
N MET A 21 -50.47 -0.51 17.00
CA MET A 21 -50.29 0.28 15.78
C MET A 21 -50.62 1.75 16.02
N THR A 22 -49.92 2.67 15.35
CA THR A 22 -50.56 3.89 14.80
C THR A 22 -49.82 4.38 13.54
N THR A 23 -50.64 4.59 12.51
CA THR A 23 -50.44 5.11 11.16
C THR A 23 -49.75 6.49 11.08
N ILE A 24 -48.87 6.70 10.10
CA ILE A 24 -48.64 8.04 9.51
C ILE A 24 -48.74 7.93 7.98
N ALA A 25 -49.56 8.81 7.43
CA ALA A 25 -49.95 8.90 6.04
C ALA A 25 -48.92 9.62 5.16
N SER A 26 -48.96 9.18 3.90
CA SER A 26 -48.43 9.70 2.65
C SER A 26 -48.42 11.23 2.43
N ILE A 27 -47.34 11.73 1.79
CA ILE A 27 -47.42 12.75 0.74
C ILE A 27 -46.48 12.35 -0.40
N ALA A 28 -47.06 12.08 -1.57
CA ALA A 28 -46.40 11.97 -2.85
C ALA A 28 -46.71 13.23 -3.66
N VAL A 29 -45.70 13.82 -4.30
CA VAL A 29 -45.89 14.83 -5.35
C VAL A 29 -45.28 14.31 -6.64
N ARG A 30 -46.14 14.05 -7.62
CA ARG A 30 -45.85 13.89 -9.04
C ARG A 30 -46.20 15.20 -9.74
N SER A 31 -45.35 15.63 -10.67
CA SER A 31 -45.70 16.21 -11.98
C SER A 31 -44.38 16.58 -12.69
N SER A 32 -44.20 16.63 -14.00
CA SER A 32 -44.86 16.06 -15.18
C SER A 32 -43.92 16.40 -16.35
N ARG A 33 -43.86 15.52 -17.35
CA ARG A 33 -43.09 15.68 -18.59
C ARG A 33 -43.60 16.85 -19.45
N LEU A 34 -42.73 17.38 -20.32
CA LEU A 34 -43.10 17.76 -21.69
C LEU A 34 -41.87 17.76 -22.60
N SER A 35 -41.90 16.87 -23.60
CA SER A 35 -41.13 16.96 -24.84
C SER A 35 -42.00 17.62 -25.90
N SER A 36 -41.39 18.40 -26.79
CA SER A 36 -41.74 18.39 -28.21
C SER A 36 -40.65 19.08 -29.03
N ALA A 37 -40.23 18.38 -30.09
CA ALA A 37 -39.48 18.89 -31.22
C ALA A 37 -40.44 19.54 -32.23
N ILE A 38 -39.93 20.44 -33.10
CA ILE A 38 -40.42 20.64 -34.48
C ILE A 38 -39.28 21.22 -35.34
N VAL A 39 -39.29 20.77 -36.58
CA VAL A 39 -38.37 20.93 -37.72
C VAL A 39 -38.61 22.24 -38.48
N GLY A 40 -37.58 22.77 -39.17
CA GLY A 40 -37.76 23.75 -40.25
C GLY A 40 -36.45 24.11 -40.97
N ALA A 41 -36.38 23.79 -42.27
CA ALA A 41 -35.24 23.98 -43.17
C ALA A 41 -35.27 25.32 -43.94
N PHE A 42 -34.41 25.43 -44.97
CA PHE A 42 -34.08 26.56 -45.88
C PHE A 42 -32.96 27.48 -45.33
N GLY A 43 -31.87 27.80 -46.02
CA GLY A 43 -31.48 27.71 -47.43
C GLY A 43 -30.83 29.04 -47.82
N GLY A 44 -29.59 29.05 -48.32
CA GLY A 44 -28.98 30.28 -48.86
C GLY A 44 -27.46 30.31 -48.86
N LYS A 45 -26.87 30.23 -50.04
CA LYS A 45 -25.44 30.46 -50.32
C LYS A 45 -25.14 31.96 -50.21
N SER A 46 -24.05 32.33 -49.54
CA SER A 46 -23.29 33.53 -49.93
C SER A 46 -21.80 33.35 -49.61
N THR A 47 -20.99 33.58 -50.63
CA THR A 47 -19.53 33.59 -50.59
C THR A 47 -19.07 34.96 -50.11
N SER A 48 -18.32 35.00 -49.01
CA SER A 48 -17.55 36.19 -48.63
C SER A 48 -16.09 35.81 -48.35
N TRP A 49 -15.21 36.60 -48.94
CA TRP A 49 -13.76 36.45 -48.91
C TRP A 49 -13.21 36.88 -47.56
N ILE A 50 -12.49 35.99 -46.87
CA ILE A 50 -11.84 36.27 -45.59
C ILE A 50 -10.34 36.47 -45.83
N HIS A 51 -9.83 37.65 -45.48
CA HIS A 51 -8.40 37.91 -45.33
C HIS A 51 -7.81 37.05 -44.19
N PRO A 52 -6.69 36.34 -44.39
CA PRO A 52 -6.03 35.66 -43.30
C PRO A 52 -5.28 36.68 -42.44
N GLN A 53 -5.83 37.02 -41.28
CA GLN A 53 -5.03 37.60 -40.21
C GLN A 53 -4.09 36.52 -39.67
N ALA A 54 -2.79 36.81 -39.68
CA ALA A 54 -1.76 35.97 -39.08
C ALA A 54 -1.99 35.89 -37.56
N VAL A 55 -2.67 34.82 -37.13
CA VAL A 55 -2.71 34.44 -35.73
C VAL A 55 -1.34 33.88 -35.37
N SER A 56 -0.55 34.69 -34.68
CA SER A 56 0.64 34.25 -33.96
C SER A 56 0.21 33.14 -33.00
N SER A 57 0.42 31.88 -33.39
CA SER A 57 0.26 30.73 -32.53
C SER A 57 1.33 30.81 -31.44
N ARG A 58 1.00 31.43 -30.31
CA ARG A 58 1.73 31.16 -29.07
C ARG A 58 1.52 29.67 -28.79
N ARG A 59 2.54 28.86 -29.08
CA ARG A 59 2.64 27.49 -28.58
C ARG A 59 2.52 27.59 -27.06
N PHE A 60 1.35 27.25 -26.52
CA PHE A 60 1.25 26.84 -25.14
C PHE A 60 2.06 25.55 -25.04
N ILE A 61 3.28 25.67 -24.55
CA ILE A 61 4.02 24.53 -24.03
C ILE A 61 3.20 24.07 -22.82
N SER A 62 2.44 22.99 -23.00
CA SER A 62 1.78 22.28 -21.93
C SER A 62 2.88 21.76 -20.98
N ASN A 63 3.20 22.52 -19.94
CA ASN A 63 4.01 22.09 -18.81
C ASN A 63 3.21 21.17 -17.87
N SER A 64 2.48 20.18 -18.40
CA SER A 64 1.82 19.17 -17.55
C SER A 64 2.74 17.94 -17.37
N THR A 65 3.94 18.17 -16.84
CA THR A 65 4.93 17.12 -16.53
C THR A 65 4.61 16.33 -15.26
N VAL A 66 3.54 16.68 -14.54
CA VAL A 66 3.09 16.00 -13.32
C VAL A 66 1.85 15.17 -13.60
N LYS A 67 2.03 13.94 -14.07
CA LYS A 67 0.95 12.95 -14.20
C LYS A 67 1.06 11.78 -13.23
N ALA A 68 2.22 11.49 -12.66
CA ALA A 68 2.39 10.29 -11.82
C ALA A 68 1.97 10.54 -10.37
N MET A 69 0.92 9.86 -9.92
CA MET A 69 0.54 9.74 -8.51
C MET A 69 1.42 8.71 -7.77
N ARG A 70 2.73 8.92 -7.82
CA ARG A 70 3.73 8.15 -7.08
C ARG A 70 4.27 9.05 -5.98
N PHE A 71 3.91 8.74 -4.74
CA PHE A 71 4.28 9.54 -3.58
C PHE A 71 5.57 9.01 -2.97
N VAL A 72 6.51 9.90 -2.71
CA VAL A 72 7.79 9.61 -2.07
C VAL A 72 7.94 10.47 -0.83
N GLN A 73 8.55 9.92 0.20
CA GLN A 73 9.10 10.71 1.29
C GLN A 73 10.60 10.82 1.07
N PHE A 74 11.19 11.98 1.33
CA PHE A 74 12.59 12.22 1.01
C PHE A 74 13.24 13.23 1.95
N ARG A 75 14.57 13.29 1.93
CA ARG A 75 15.40 14.34 2.53
C ARG A 75 16.31 14.96 1.49
N THR A 76 16.76 16.17 1.78
CA THR A 76 17.77 16.90 1.01
C THR A 76 18.88 17.34 1.94
N ALA A 77 20.06 17.64 1.39
CA ALA A 77 21.15 18.24 2.17
C ALA A 77 20.72 19.53 2.90
N ALA A 78 19.82 20.32 2.29
CA ALA A 78 19.32 21.56 2.87
C ALA A 78 18.33 21.35 4.04
N THR A 79 17.66 20.19 4.09
CA THR A 79 16.65 19.89 5.11
C THR A 79 17.20 19.10 6.29
N GLY A 80 18.40 18.52 6.15
CA GLY A 80 18.97 17.61 7.14
C GLY A 80 18.02 16.44 7.40
N GLU A 81 17.76 16.15 8.67
CA GLU A 81 16.88 15.04 9.10
C GLU A 81 15.39 15.28 8.82
N LYS A 82 15.00 16.51 8.48
CA LYS A 82 13.60 16.86 8.25
C LYS A 82 13.08 16.14 7.00
N GLN A 83 12.17 15.20 7.21
CA GLN A 83 11.43 14.51 6.16
C GLN A 83 10.55 15.48 5.37
N ARG A 84 10.46 15.22 4.07
CA ARG A 84 9.63 15.91 3.09
C ARG A 84 8.79 14.91 2.30
N LEU A 85 7.68 15.38 1.73
CA LEU A 85 6.75 14.62 0.90
C LEU A 85 6.77 15.18 -0.51
N GLY A 86 6.88 14.29 -1.49
CA GLY A 86 6.93 14.65 -2.90
C GLY A 86 6.12 13.72 -3.77
N VAL A 87 5.91 14.16 -5.00
CA VAL A 87 5.29 13.40 -6.07
C VAL A 87 6.31 13.25 -7.20
N LEU A 88 6.54 12.03 -7.67
CA LEU A 88 7.45 11.79 -8.78
C LEU A 88 6.88 12.34 -10.09
N SER A 89 7.76 12.81 -10.97
CA SER A 89 7.43 13.06 -12.37
C SER A 89 7.04 11.77 -13.10
N GLU A 90 6.39 11.91 -14.26
CA GLU A 90 5.93 10.75 -15.05
C GLU A 90 7.08 9.82 -15.48
N ASP A 91 8.25 10.39 -15.78
CA ASP A 91 9.48 9.66 -16.13
C ASP A 91 10.29 9.18 -14.89
N GLY A 92 9.84 9.52 -13.67
CA GLY A 92 10.49 9.15 -12.42
C GLY A 92 11.82 9.87 -12.15
N THR A 93 12.20 10.88 -12.95
CA THR A 93 13.51 11.54 -12.82
C THR A 93 13.51 12.72 -11.85
N GLN A 94 12.33 13.23 -11.48
CA GLN A 94 12.17 14.40 -10.63
C GLN A 94 11.18 14.16 -9.49
N VAL A 95 11.35 14.91 -8.41
CA VAL A 95 10.48 14.97 -7.25
C VAL A 95 9.90 16.38 -7.15
N CYS A 96 8.57 16.49 -7.19
CA CYS A 96 7.84 17.73 -6.94
C CYS A 96 7.45 17.79 -5.47
N ASP A 97 8.05 18.72 -4.72
CA ASP A 97 7.87 18.86 -3.29
C ASP A 97 6.50 19.45 -2.92
N ILE A 98 5.72 18.71 -2.13
CA ILE A 98 4.38 19.11 -1.67
C ILE A 98 4.28 19.18 -0.15
N SER A 99 5.42 19.21 0.56
CA SER A 99 5.45 18.99 2.00
C SER A 99 4.73 20.05 2.82
N ASP A 100 4.71 21.30 2.36
CA ASP A 100 4.25 22.44 3.18
C ASP A 100 2.78 22.30 3.63
N ARG A 101 1.95 21.60 2.84
CA ARG A 101 0.54 21.33 3.19
C ARG A 101 0.34 20.08 4.06
N TYR A 102 1.32 19.17 4.09
CA TYR A 102 1.16 17.82 4.66
C TYR A 102 2.26 17.45 5.65
N GLU A 103 3.00 18.44 6.15
CA GLU A 103 4.08 18.27 7.13
C GLU A 103 5.17 17.27 6.70
N GLY A 104 5.31 17.07 5.38
CA GLY A 104 6.25 16.10 4.82
C GLY A 104 5.87 14.62 5.02
N ASP A 105 4.62 14.31 5.38
CA ASP A 105 4.19 12.96 5.73
C ASP A 105 3.00 12.46 4.88
N LEU A 106 3.15 11.26 4.30
CA LEU A 106 2.12 10.67 3.45
C LEU A 106 0.85 10.33 4.25
N ILE A 107 0.97 9.89 5.50
CA ILE A 107 -0.20 9.55 6.32
C ILE A 107 -1.04 10.81 6.59
N THR A 108 -0.41 11.95 6.86
CA THR A 108 -1.07 13.26 6.97
C THR A 108 -1.79 13.63 5.68
N LEU A 109 -1.16 13.44 4.51
CA LEU A 109 -1.83 13.64 3.22
C LEU A 109 -3.07 12.76 3.09
N ILE A 110 -2.96 11.46 3.34
CA ILE A 110 -4.08 10.52 3.24
C ILE A 110 -5.22 10.92 4.19
N ARG A 111 -4.90 11.28 5.43
CA ARG A 111 -5.89 11.69 6.45
C ARG A 111 -6.58 13.01 6.13
N SER A 112 -5.92 13.90 5.39
CA SER A 112 -6.52 15.17 4.98
C SER A 112 -7.72 15.00 4.03
N GLY A 113 -7.85 13.84 3.37
CA GLY A 113 -8.90 13.59 2.39
C GLY A 113 -8.78 14.46 1.13
N VAL A 114 -7.60 15.04 0.88
CA VAL A 114 -7.35 15.90 -0.27
C VAL A 114 -7.59 15.15 -1.58
N SER A 115 -8.16 15.84 -2.57
CA SER A 115 -8.36 15.28 -3.89
C SER A 115 -7.02 15.15 -4.63
N LEU A 116 -6.90 14.13 -5.49
CA LEU A 116 -5.68 13.96 -6.31
C LEU A 116 -5.46 15.14 -7.26
N ASP A 117 -6.52 15.82 -7.71
CA ASP A 117 -6.38 16.97 -8.60
C ASP A 117 -5.78 18.18 -7.88
N GLU A 118 -6.10 18.38 -6.60
CA GLU A 118 -5.40 19.36 -5.77
C GLU A 118 -3.93 19.00 -5.55
N VAL A 119 -3.62 17.71 -5.35
CA VAL A 119 -2.24 17.24 -5.26
C VAL A 119 -1.48 17.52 -6.56
N LYS A 120 -2.07 17.22 -7.73
CA LYS A 120 -1.48 17.56 -9.05
C LYS A 120 -1.22 19.06 -9.17
N ALA A 121 -2.20 19.87 -8.79
CA ALA A 121 -2.09 21.32 -8.87
C ALA A 121 -1.00 21.87 -7.94
N SER A 122 -0.80 21.26 -6.76
CA SER A 122 0.30 21.59 -5.85
C SER A 122 1.65 21.20 -6.43
N ALA A 123 1.77 19.96 -6.90
CA ALA A 123 3.02 19.45 -7.46
C ALA A 123 3.42 20.19 -8.76
N ALA A 124 2.47 20.57 -9.60
CA ALA A 124 2.74 21.37 -10.81
C ALA A 124 3.27 22.79 -10.53
N LYS A 125 3.09 23.30 -9.30
CA LYS A 125 3.65 24.59 -8.86
C LYS A 125 4.98 24.44 -8.13
N ALA A 126 5.34 23.24 -7.70
CA ALA A 126 6.57 22.97 -6.97
C ALA A 126 7.78 23.07 -7.91
N ALA A 127 8.90 23.57 -7.39
CA ALA A 127 10.17 23.48 -8.09
C ALA A 127 10.62 22.01 -8.11
N PRO A 128 10.85 21.39 -9.28
CA PRO A 128 11.27 20.01 -9.34
C PRO A 128 12.70 19.84 -8.86
N LEU A 129 12.93 18.84 -8.02
CA LEU A 129 14.25 18.37 -7.62
C LEU A 129 14.60 17.13 -8.44
N LYS A 130 15.88 16.90 -8.78
CA LYS A 130 16.27 15.64 -9.40
C LYS A 130 16.19 14.51 -8.37
N VAL A 131 15.68 13.35 -8.75
CA VAL A 131 15.55 12.21 -7.83
C VAL A 131 16.90 11.74 -7.28
N ASP A 132 17.97 11.85 -8.08
CA ASP A 132 19.35 11.51 -7.68
C ASP A 132 19.99 12.54 -6.72
N SER A 133 19.35 13.70 -6.52
CA SER A 133 19.79 14.74 -5.60
C SER A 133 19.11 14.67 -4.23
N VAL A 134 18.24 13.70 -4.01
CA VAL A 134 17.51 13.49 -2.75
C VAL A 134 17.77 12.09 -2.20
N GLU A 135 17.66 11.97 -0.88
CA GLU A 135 17.63 10.68 -0.19
C GLU A 135 16.17 10.22 -0.10
N LEU A 136 15.81 9.14 -0.78
CA LEU A 136 14.47 8.55 -0.69
C LEU A 136 14.32 7.77 0.61
N LEU A 137 13.26 8.07 1.35
CA LEU A 137 12.84 7.34 2.54
C LEU A 137 11.73 6.35 2.20
N ALA A 138 11.34 5.52 3.16
CA ALA A 138 10.14 4.72 3.04
C ALA A 138 8.92 5.63 2.76
N PRO A 139 8.01 5.25 1.85
CA PRO A 139 6.85 6.09 1.52
C PRO A 139 5.85 6.19 2.68
N VAL A 140 5.94 5.29 3.66
CA VAL A 140 5.18 5.30 4.92
C VAL A 140 6.15 4.96 6.04
N THR A 141 6.34 5.85 7.02
CA THR A 141 7.36 5.68 8.08
C THR A 141 6.79 5.39 9.46
N ASN A 142 5.56 5.84 9.78
CA ASN A 142 4.96 5.63 11.09
C ASN A 142 3.48 5.20 11.03
N PRO A 143 3.17 4.06 10.37
CA PRO A 143 1.81 3.54 10.35
C PRO A 143 1.41 3.09 11.75
N GLN A 144 0.11 3.13 12.09
CA GLN A 144 -0.32 2.58 13.39
C GLN A 144 -0.21 1.06 13.41
N LYS A 145 -0.44 0.40 12.27
CA LYS A 145 -0.34 -1.05 12.12
C LYS A 145 0.37 -1.42 10.83
N ILE A 146 1.25 -2.41 10.95
CA ILE A 146 1.75 -3.22 9.83
C ILE A 146 1.24 -4.63 10.07
N LEU A 147 0.25 -5.04 9.27
CA LEU A 147 -0.32 -6.38 9.32
C LEU A 147 0.26 -7.20 8.19
N CYS A 148 0.56 -8.46 8.44
CA CYS A 148 1.22 -9.34 7.49
C CYS A 148 0.40 -10.62 7.34
N VAL A 149 0.37 -11.18 6.14
CA VAL A 149 -0.38 -12.40 5.82
C VAL A 149 0.59 -13.52 5.46
N GLY A 150 0.65 -14.54 6.30
CA GLY A 150 1.49 -15.70 6.02
C GLY A 150 0.80 -16.73 5.12
N LEU A 151 1.59 -17.52 4.39
CA LEU A 151 1.11 -18.62 3.54
C LEU A 151 0.06 -18.19 2.50
N ASN A 152 0.28 -17.05 1.85
CA ASN A 152 -0.71 -16.48 0.94
C ASN A 152 -0.38 -16.65 -0.55
N TYR A 153 0.64 -17.42 -0.92
CA TYR A 153 0.92 -17.81 -2.31
C TYR A 153 0.90 -19.33 -2.43
N SER A 154 0.23 -19.86 -3.46
CA SER A 154 0.14 -21.31 -3.68
C SER A 154 1.53 -21.96 -3.78
N GLY A 155 2.45 -21.38 -4.57
CA GLY A 155 3.82 -21.90 -4.69
C GLY A 155 4.58 -21.92 -3.36
N HIS A 156 4.34 -20.94 -2.48
CA HIS A 156 4.97 -20.90 -1.15
C HIS A 156 4.39 -21.96 -0.20
N CYS A 157 3.12 -22.37 -0.38
CA CYS A 157 2.57 -23.53 0.32
C CYS A 157 3.20 -24.84 -0.20
N GLU A 158 3.35 -24.95 -1.52
CA GLU A 158 3.92 -26.13 -2.18
C GLU A 158 5.37 -26.39 -1.78
N GLU A 159 6.25 -25.37 -1.77
CA GLU A 159 7.66 -25.56 -1.38
C GLU A 159 7.81 -26.04 0.08
N GLN A 160 6.81 -25.76 0.91
CA GLN A 160 6.74 -26.16 2.31
C GLN A 160 6.08 -27.52 2.54
N ASN A 161 5.52 -28.14 1.50
CA ASN A 161 4.60 -29.28 1.64
C ASN A 161 3.48 -29.01 2.66
N LYS A 162 2.92 -27.80 2.65
CA LYS A 162 1.80 -27.41 3.52
C LYS A 162 0.50 -27.33 2.73
N PRO A 163 -0.64 -27.72 3.34
CA PRO A 163 -1.94 -27.49 2.72
C PRO A 163 -2.22 -25.99 2.59
N ILE A 164 -2.97 -25.63 1.54
CA ILE A 164 -3.49 -24.27 1.38
C ILE A 164 -4.36 -23.93 2.62
N PRO A 165 -4.10 -22.82 3.31
CA PRO A 165 -4.90 -22.40 4.45
C PRO A 165 -6.35 -22.12 4.04
N LYS A 166 -7.30 -22.39 4.96
CA LYS A 166 -8.72 -22.07 4.75
C LYS A 166 -9.09 -20.63 5.14
N GLU A 167 -8.25 -20.00 5.95
CA GLU A 167 -8.42 -18.65 6.48
C GLU A 167 -7.05 -17.93 6.45
N PRO A 168 -6.99 -16.61 6.20
CA PRO A 168 -5.74 -15.87 6.21
C PRO A 168 -5.11 -15.84 7.61
N MET A 169 -3.81 -16.15 7.67
CA MET A 169 -3.02 -16.14 8.90
C MET A 169 -2.38 -14.77 9.09
N PHE A 170 -2.87 -14.01 10.07
CA PHE A 170 -2.34 -12.69 10.37
C PHE A 170 -1.24 -12.70 11.43
N PHE A 171 -0.20 -11.89 11.21
CA PHE A 171 0.77 -11.46 12.21
C PHE A 171 1.10 -9.99 12.00
N SER A 172 2.01 -9.43 12.78
CA SER A 172 2.35 -8.01 12.71
C SER A 172 3.85 -7.76 12.74
N LYS A 173 4.23 -6.61 12.18
CA LYS A 173 5.52 -5.96 12.38
C LYS A 173 5.32 -4.63 13.12
N TYR A 174 6.34 -4.15 13.80
CA TYR A 174 6.32 -2.82 14.40
C TYR A 174 6.83 -1.75 13.42
N ALA A 175 6.39 -0.50 13.60
CA ALA A 175 6.81 0.62 12.75
C ALA A 175 8.33 0.85 12.78
N THR A 176 9.00 0.52 13.89
CA THR A 176 10.46 0.63 14.05
C THR A 176 11.25 -0.28 13.11
N THR A 177 10.59 -1.26 12.49
CA THR A 177 11.22 -2.16 11.50
C THR A 177 11.37 -1.50 10.13
N ILE A 178 10.65 -0.41 9.86
CA ILE A 178 10.60 0.23 8.55
C ILE A 178 11.92 0.91 8.23
N VAL A 179 12.43 0.62 7.04
CA VAL A 179 13.53 1.35 6.42
C VAL A 179 13.23 1.65 4.96
N GLY A 180 13.92 2.63 4.39
CA GLY A 180 13.71 3.10 3.03
C GLY A 180 14.16 2.11 1.93
N PRO A 181 13.94 2.49 0.67
CA PRO A 181 14.24 1.65 -0.48
C PRO A 181 15.73 1.36 -0.71
N HIS A 182 16.61 2.13 -0.07
CA HIS A 182 18.06 2.04 -0.21
C HIS A 182 18.82 1.92 1.12
N ASP A 183 18.09 1.84 2.22
CA ASP A 183 18.65 1.73 3.55
C ASP A 183 19.17 0.31 3.81
N ASP A 184 20.05 0.18 4.79
CA ASP A 184 20.64 -1.10 5.17
C ASP A 184 19.65 -1.99 5.95
N VAL A 185 19.81 -3.31 5.79
CA VAL A 185 19.18 -4.34 6.62
C VAL A 185 20.22 -4.89 7.59
N ILE A 186 19.94 -4.85 8.88
CA ILE A 186 20.83 -5.31 9.93
C ILE A 186 20.75 -6.83 10.04
N ALA A 187 21.90 -7.50 9.89
CA ALA A 187 22.08 -8.88 10.25
C ALA A 187 22.26 -9.00 11.78
N HIS A 188 21.16 -8.99 12.51
CA HIS A 188 21.13 -9.03 13.98
C HIS A 188 21.91 -10.22 14.55
N LYS A 189 22.83 -9.98 15.49
CA LYS A 189 23.70 -11.00 16.11
C LYS A 189 22.94 -12.17 16.74
N ILE A 190 21.67 -11.95 17.07
CA ILE A 190 20.81 -12.95 17.69
C ILE A 190 20.30 -14.03 16.72
N SER A 191 20.50 -13.90 15.40
CA SER A 191 20.06 -14.87 14.39
C SER A 191 21.13 -15.11 13.33
N ASP A 192 21.29 -16.37 12.92
CA ASP A 192 22.08 -16.79 11.76
C ASP A 192 21.20 -17.24 10.58
N GLN A 193 19.88 -17.09 10.70
CA GLN A 193 18.87 -17.57 9.74
C GLN A 193 17.98 -16.43 9.24
N ILE A 194 18.60 -15.33 8.82
CA ILE A 194 17.91 -14.16 8.28
C ILE A 194 17.58 -14.43 6.80
N ASP A 195 16.33 -14.22 6.42
CA ASP A 195 15.77 -14.65 5.15
C ASP A 195 14.99 -13.51 4.46
N TRP A 196 14.86 -13.59 3.14
CA TRP A 196 14.15 -12.63 2.30
C TRP A 196 12.73 -13.09 1.97
N GLU A 197 11.83 -12.14 1.81
CA GLU A 197 10.44 -12.34 1.40
C GLU A 197 9.96 -11.07 0.66
N VAL A 198 10.05 -11.02 -0.68
CA VAL A 198 9.45 -9.89 -1.41
C VAL A 198 7.94 -9.97 -1.33
N GLU A 199 7.27 -8.84 -1.06
CA GLU A 199 5.82 -8.79 -0.93
C GLU A 199 5.22 -7.54 -1.57
N LEU A 200 3.99 -7.68 -2.07
CA LEU A 200 3.11 -6.54 -2.34
C LEU A 200 2.63 -5.98 -1.00
N ALA A 201 2.87 -4.68 -0.77
CA ALA A 201 2.31 -3.95 0.36
C ALA A 201 1.16 -3.05 -0.08
N VAL A 202 0.04 -3.13 0.65
CA VAL A 202 -1.17 -2.34 0.45
C VAL A 202 -1.22 -1.23 1.49
N ILE A 203 -1.42 0.02 1.05
CA ILE A 203 -1.56 1.18 1.94
C ILE A 203 -3.05 1.53 2.05
N ILE A 204 -3.56 1.60 3.27
CA ILE A 204 -4.96 1.92 3.55
C ILE A 204 -5.20 3.43 3.43
N GLY A 205 -6.22 3.81 2.67
CA GLY A 205 -6.57 5.20 2.35
C GLY A 205 -7.67 5.81 3.21
N LYS A 206 -8.49 5.00 3.88
CA LYS A 206 -9.54 5.47 4.78
C LYS A 206 -9.82 4.47 5.89
N LYS A 207 -10.42 4.94 7.00
CA LYS A 207 -10.77 4.08 8.14
C LYS A 207 -11.66 2.92 7.70
N ALA A 208 -11.23 1.68 7.93
CA ALA A 208 -11.91 0.46 7.53
C ALA A 208 -12.31 -0.36 8.76
N LYS A 209 -13.61 -0.60 8.96
CA LYS A 209 -14.15 -1.43 10.04
C LYS A 209 -15.35 -2.21 9.50
N SER A 210 -15.36 -3.53 9.72
CA SER A 210 -16.40 -4.44 9.26
C SER A 210 -16.74 -4.23 7.78
N VAL A 211 -15.71 -4.14 6.94
CA VAL A 211 -15.86 -3.82 5.51
C VAL A 211 -16.27 -5.07 4.75
N ALA A 212 -17.35 -4.98 3.98
CA ALA A 212 -17.74 -6.05 3.06
C ALA A 212 -16.70 -6.19 1.94
N LYS A 213 -16.38 -7.43 1.55
CA LYS A 213 -15.42 -7.77 0.48
C LYS A 213 -15.61 -6.93 -0.80
N ALA A 214 -16.84 -6.81 -1.28
CA ALA A 214 -17.16 -6.04 -2.49
C ALA A 214 -16.74 -4.56 -2.44
N ASN A 215 -16.60 -3.98 -1.24
CA ASN A 215 -16.24 -2.58 -1.04
C ASN A 215 -14.77 -2.41 -0.62
N ALA A 216 -14.03 -3.50 -0.41
CA ALA A 216 -12.70 -3.47 0.21
C ALA A 216 -11.69 -2.62 -0.57
N MET A 217 -11.69 -2.72 -1.91
CA MET A 217 -10.76 -1.97 -2.76
C MET A 217 -10.97 -0.44 -2.72
N ASP A 218 -12.14 0.03 -2.25
CA ASP A 218 -12.38 1.46 -2.03
C ASP A 218 -11.61 2.01 -0.84
N TYR A 219 -11.12 1.15 0.06
CA TYR A 219 -10.33 1.52 1.22
C TYR A 219 -8.84 1.53 0.95
N VAL A 220 -8.39 1.08 -0.21
CA VAL A 220 -6.99 1.12 -0.62
C VAL A 220 -6.63 2.52 -1.12
N PHE A 221 -5.52 3.07 -0.65
CA PHE A 221 -4.87 4.26 -1.22
C PHE A 221 -3.99 3.88 -2.41
N GLY A 222 -3.14 2.87 -2.21
CA GLY A 222 -2.14 2.49 -3.19
C GLY A 222 -1.30 1.32 -2.72
N TYR A 223 -0.19 1.13 -3.41
CA TYR A 223 0.67 -0.03 -3.26
C TYR A 223 2.15 0.37 -3.24
N THR A 224 2.99 -0.44 -2.62
CA THR A 224 4.46 -0.31 -2.65
C THR A 224 5.10 -1.69 -2.62
N VAL A 225 6.40 -1.78 -2.92
CA VAL A 225 7.19 -2.99 -2.69
C VAL A 225 7.58 -3.05 -1.22
N ALA A 226 7.55 -4.25 -0.66
CA ALA A 226 8.06 -4.55 0.68
C ALA A 226 9.01 -5.75 0.65
N GLN A 227 9.89 -5.79 1.66
CA GLN A 227 10.62 -6.99 2.07
C GLN A 227 10.19 -7.37 3.49
N ASP A 228 9.63 -8.56 3.68
CA ASP A 228 9.31 -9.12 5.00
C ASP A 228 10.47 -9.96 5.55
N ILE A 229 11.58 -9.28 5.85
CA ILE A 229 12.80 -9.92 6.35
C ILE A 229 12.48 -10.72 7.62
N SER A 230 13.03 -11.94 7.67
CA SER A 230 12.64 -12.94 8.66
C SER A 230 13.85 -13.62 9.30
N ALA A 231 13.99 -13.52 10.62
CA ALA A 231 14.89 -14.37 11.40
C ALA A 231 14.17 -15.70 11.72
N ARG A 232 14.47 -16.74 10.93
CA ARG A 232 13.65 -17.97 10.90
C ARG A 232 13.76 -18.84 12.14
N ASP A 233 14.91 -18.84 12.79
CA ASP A 233 15.13 -19.49 14.08
C ASP A 233 14.21 -18.90 15.16
N TRP A 234 14.08 -17.57 15.19
CA TRP A 234 13.15 -16.87 16.08
C TRP A 234 11.69 -17.06 15.69
N GLN A 235 11.40 -17.00 14.40
CA GLN A 235 10.03 -17.20 13.88
C GLN A 235 9.48 -18.59 14.24
N LYS A 236 10.31 -19.64 14.13
CA LYS A 236 9.83 -21.04 14.24
C LYS A 236 10.13 -21.69 15.59
N GLN A 237 11.24 -21.33 16.23
CA GLN A 237 11.78 -22.14 17.35
C GLN A 237 11.86 -21.35 18.66
N ARG A 238 12.33 -20.10 18.63
CA ARG A 238 12.79 -19.39 19.85
C ARG A 238 11.75 -18.49 20.51
N ASN A 239 10.53 -18.41 19.98
CA ASN A 239 9.45 -17.56 20.49
C ASN A 239 8.10 -18.29 20.64
N GLY A 240 8.12 -19.56 21.05
CA GLY A 240 6.89 -20.36 21.26
C GLY A 240 6.00 -20.49 20.02
N GLY A 241 6.60 -20.44 18.82
CA GLY A 241 5.88 -20.46 17.54
C GLY A 241 5.22 -19.14 17.14
N GLN A 242 5.37 -18.06 17.92
CA GLN A 242 4.87 -16.73 17.57
C GLN A 242 5.85 -15.98 16.66
N PHE A 243 5.34 -15.38 15.60
CA PHE A 243 6.20 -14.81 14.55
C PHE A 243 6.79 -13.44 14.91
N LEU A 244 6.22 -12.75 15.91
CA LEU A 244 6.50 -11.35 16.20
C LEU A 244 8.00 -11.00 16.25
N ILE A 245 8.78 -11.69 17.09
CA ILE A 245 10.22 -11.39 17.23
C ILE A 245 10.98 -11.68 15.93
N GLY A 246 10.73 -12.84 15.30
CA GLY A 246 11.39 -13.21 14.05
C GLY A 246 11.05 -12.29 12.87
N LYS A 247 9.95 -11.54 12.97
CA LYS A 247 9.46 -10.62 11.94
C LYS A 247 9.65 -9.14 12.30
N SER A 248 10.01 -8.80 13.53
CA SER A 248 9.98 -7.40 14.00
C SER A 248 11.29 -6.88 14.56
N MET A 249 12.43 -7.42 14.14
CA MET A 249 13.73 -6.82 14.43
C MET A 249 13.90 -5.53 13.62
N ASP A 250 14.69 -4.59 14.13
CA ASP A 250 14.91 -3.31 13.44
C ASP A 250 15.41 -3.54 12.02
N THR A 251 14.99 -2.69 11.08
CA THR A 251 15.26 -2.77 9.62
C THR A 251 14.63 -3.93 8.86
N PHE A 252 13.84 -4.80 9.50
CA PHE A 252 13.24 -5.95 8.81
C PHE A 252 12.05 -5.62 7.89
N CYS A 253 11.72 -4.36 7.66
CA CYS A 253 10.66 -3.93 6.75
C CYS A 253 11.12 -2.85 5.76
N PRO A 254 12.04 -3.16 4.82
CA PRO A 254 12.28 -2.26 3.70
C PRO A 254 11.00 -2.01 2.90
N LEU A 255 10.66 -0.73 2.69
CA LEU A 255 9.46 -0.29 1.96
C LEU A 255 9.82 0.75 0.90
N GLY A 256 9.31 0.59 -0.32
CA GLY A 256 9.43 1.61 -1.36
C GLY A 256 9.31 1.10 -2.80
N PRO A 257 9.86 1.82 -3.79
CA PRO A 257 10.49 3.15 -3.67
C PRO A 257 9.48 4.29 -3.51
N ALA A 258 8.21 4.05 -3.81
CA ALA A 258 7.14 5.02 -3.73
C ALA A 258 5.81 4.35 -3.38
N ALA A 259 4.91 5.08 -2.73
CA ALA A 259 3.51 4.70 -2.66
C ALA A 259 2.83 5.05 -4.00
N VAL A 260 2.53 4.02 -4.79
CA VAL A 260 1.86 4.16 -6.08
C VAL A 260 0.36 4.15 -5.86
N HIS A 261 -0.30 5.28 -6.15
CA HIS A 261 -1.74 5.36 -5.99
C HIS A 261 -2.45 4.34 -6.88
N LYS A 262 -3.55 3.76 -6.35
CA LYS A 262 -4.27 2.67 -7.02
C LYS A 262 -4.76 2.98 -8.44
N SER A 263 -4.97 4.26 -8.77
CA SER A 263 -5.39 4.67 -10.13
C SER A 263 -4.34 4.40 -11.21
N LEU A 264 -3.08 4.16 -10.83
CA LEU A 264 -2.00 3.81 -11.76
C LEU A 264 -1.81 2.29 -11.91
N VAL A 265 -2.52 1.49 -11.11
CA VAL A 265 -2.39 0.03 -11.11
C VAL A 265 -3.68 -0.56 -11.66
N LYS A 266 -3.62 -1.11 -12.88
CA LYS A 266 -4.79 -1.65 -13.58
C LYS A 266 -5.41 -2.82 -12.83
N ASP A 267 -4.59 -3.78 -12.39
CA ASP A 267 -5.00 -4.91 -11.58
C ASP A 267 -3.87 -5.28 -10.60
N PRO A 268 -4.04 -5.06 -9.28
CA PRO A 268 -3.00 -5.36 -8.29
C PRO A 268 -2.78 -6.87 -8.09
N HIS A 269 -3.65 -7.71 -8.64
CA HIS A 269 -3.58 -9.17 -8.53
C HIS A 269 -3.06 -9.83 -9.83
N GLN A 270 -2.36 -9.06 -10.68
CA GLN A 270 -1.73 -9.53 -11.92
C GLN A 270 -0.39 -8.79 -12.14
N LEU A 271 0.43 -8.66 -11.09
CA LEU A 271 1.73 -7.98 -11.15
C LEU A 271 2.85 -9.01 -11.02
N ALA A 272 3.85 -8.94 -11.91
CA ALA A 272 5.07 -9.71 -11.71
C ALA A 272 5.81 -9.24 -10.45
N ILE A 273 6.32 -10.18 -9.66
CA ILE A 273 7.01 -9.94 -8.40
C ILE A 273 8.31 -10.74 -8.36
N LYS A 274 9.44 -10.08 -8.05
CA LYS A 274 10.78 -10.68 -8.13
C LYS A 274 11.67 -10.26 -6.97
N CYS A 275 12.54 -11.18 -6.56
CA CYS A 275 13.62 -10.95 -5.61
C CYS A 275 14.91 -11.60 -6.12
N SER A 276 16.04 -10.92 -6.00
CA SER A 276 17.36 -11.49 -6.20
C SER A 276 18.29 -11.10 -5.05
N VAL A 277 19.26 -11.96 -4.76
CA VAL A 277 20.32 -11.70 -3.79
C VAL A 277 21.65 -11.79 -4.50
N ASN A 278 22.46 -10.72 -4.43
CA ASN A 278 23.72 -10.59 -5.16
C ASN A 278 23.56 -10.82 -6.69
N GLY A 279 22.45 -10.36 -7.26
CA GLY A 279 22.10 -10.53 -8.67
C GLY A 279 21.62 -11.93 -9.06
N VAL A 280 21.56 -12.89 -8.13
CA VAL A 280 21.02 -14.24 -8.37
C VAL A 280 19.54 -14.24 -8.03
N GLU A 281 18.69 -14.53 -9.03
CA GLU A 281 17.24 -14.64 -8.84
C GLU A 281 16.90 -15.68 -7.76
N LYS A 282 16.11 -15.24 -6.78
CA LYS A 282 15.65 -16.06 -5.66
C LYS A 282 14.16 -16.32 -5.72
N GLN A 283 13.36 -15.31 -6.04
CA GLN A 283 11.91 -15.40 -6.17
C GLN A 283 11.48 -14.77 -7.50
N ASN A 284 10.53 -15.39 -8.18
CA ASN A 284 9.96 -14.94 -9.45
C ASN A 284 8.54 -15.51 -9.56
N GLY A 285 7.55 -14.68 -9.29
CA GLY A 285 6.15 -15.07 -9.25
C GLY A 285 5.22 -13.96 -9.73
N SER A 286 3.93 -14.13 -9.45
CA SER A 286 2.89 -13.17 -9.80
C SER A 286 1.92 -12.98 -8.66
N THR A 287 1.44 -11.75 -8.42
CA THR A 287 0.40 -11.48 -7.42
C THR A 287 -0.95 -12.14 -7.74
N SER A 288 -1.07 -12.81 -8.89
CA SER A 288 -2.21 -13.66 -9.24
C SER A 288 -2.24 -15.00 -8.53
N GLU A 289 -1.12 -15.40 -7.95
CA GLU A 289 -0.98 -16.61 -7.13
C GLU A 289 -1.44 -16.39 -5.68
N LEU A 290 -1.88 -15.17 -5.34
CA LEU A 290 -2.46 -14.86 -4.03
C LEU A 290 -3.67 -15.77 -3.75
N ILE A 291 -3.61 -16.53 -2.66
CA ILE A 291 -4.70 -17.42 -2.20
C ILE A 291 -5.87 -16.57 -1.70
N PHE A 292 -5.58 -15.63 -0.80
CA PHE A 292 -6.52 -14.61 -0.33
C PHE A 292 -6.16 -13.29 -1.00
N ARG A 293 -7.07 -12.77 -1.82
CA ARG A 293 -6.89 -11.50 -2.51
C ARG A 293 -7.02 -10.34 -1.53
N ILE A 294 -6.56 -9.16 -1.94
CA ILE A 294 -6.56 -7.94 -1.11
C ILE A 294 -7.93 -7.65 -0.49
N ASP A 295 -9.01 -7.89 -1.23
CA ASP A 295 -10.38 -7.73 -0.78
C ASP A 295 -10.81 -8.78 0.26
N ASP A 296 -10.34 -10.03 0.14
CA ASP A 296 -10.49 -11.06 1.19
C ASP A 296 -9.78 -10.65 2.48
N ILE A 297 -8.54 -10.19 2.36
CA ILE A 297 -7.69 -9.80 3.49
C ILE A 297 -8.33 -8.64 4.27
N ILE A 298 -8.71 -7.57 3.57
CA ILE A 298 -9.34 -6.39 4.20
C ILE A 298 -10.69 -6.75 4.82
N ALA A 299 -11.53 -7.51 4.12
CA ALA A 299 -12.83 -7.91 4.67
C ALA A 299 -12.64 -8.71 5.96
N ARG A 300 -11.79 -9.73 5.92
CA ARG A 300 -11.56 -10.63 7.05
C ARG A 300 -10.96 -9.90 8.25
N VAL A 301 -9.91 -9.10 8.05
CA VAL A 301 -9.23 -8.44 9.15
C VAL A 301 -10.10 -7.37 9.81
N THR A 302 -10.93 -6.68 9.02
CA THR A 302 -11.75 -5.57 9.52
C THR A 302 -12.98 -6.01 10.32
N GLU A 303 -13.34 -7.29 10.29
CA GLU A 303 -14.30 -7.88 11.22
C GLU A 303 -13.87 -7.70 12.68
N SER A 304 -12.55 -7.76 12.94
CA SER A 304 -11.98 -7.74 14.29
C SER A 304 -11.11 -6.52 14.59
N ILE A 305 -10.38 -6.01 13.59
CA ILE A 305 -9.38 -4.95 13.74
C ILE A 305 -9.71 -3.80 12.79
N THR A 306 -9.96 -2.61 13.35
CA THR A 306 -10.14 -1.40 12.53
C THR A 306 -8.81 -0.99 11.90
N LEU A 307 -8.77 -0.86 10.57
CA LEU A 307 -7.66 -0.24 9.85
C LEU A 307 -7.87 1.27 9.76
N LEU A 308 -6.79 2.02 9.77
CA LEU A 308 -6.75 3.47 9.69
C LEU A 308 -6.01 3.92 8.43
N PRO A 309 -6.28 5.14 7.95
CA PRO A 309 -5.50 5.69 6.85
C PRO A 309 -4.01 5.75 7.21
N GLY A 310 -3.18 5.20 6.32
CA GLY A 310 -1.74 5.02 6.49
C GLY A 310 -1.32 3.63 6.99
N ASP A 311 -2.23 2.79 7.48
CA ASP A 311 -1.88 1.41 7.83
C ASP A 311 -1.40 0.62 6.60
N VAL A 312 -0.51 -0.33 6.84
CA VAL A 312 0.13 -1.14 5.80
C VAL A 312 -0.24 -2.60 5.98
N ILE A 313 -0.56 -3.28 4.87
CA ILE A 313 -0.77 -4.73 4.82
C ILE A 313 0.25 -5.36 3.87
N LEU A 314 1.09 -6.24 4.42
CA LEU A 314 2.01 -7.13 3.71
C LEU A 314 1.26 -8.40 3.32
N THR A 315 1.10 -8.63 2.02
CA THR A 315 0.12 -9.60 1.49
C THR A 315 0.63 -11.04 1.41
N GLY A 316 1.86 -11.32 1.82
CA GLY A 316 2.52 -12.60 1.67
C GLY A 316 3.56 -12.59 0.54
N THR A 317 4.38 -13.63 0.53
CA THR A 317 5.51 -13.79 -0.40
C THR A 317 5.36 -15.04 -1.28
N PRO A 318 5.83 -15.01 -2.55
CA PRO A 318 5.87 -16.18 -3.43
C PRO A 318 6.94 -17.20 -3.00
N ALA A 319 6.99 -18.34 -3.69
CA ALA A 319 8.03 -19.36 -3.49
C ALA A 319 9.45 -18.80 -3.73
N GLY A 320 10.45 -19.48 -3.17
CA GLY A 320 11.88 -19.18 -3.34
C GLY A 320 12.56 -18.53 -2.14
N VAL A 321 11.93 -18.56 -0.96
CA VAL A 321 12.57 -18.10 0.28
C VAL A 321 13.76 -18.99 0.63
N GLY A 322 14.80 -18.41 1.24
CA GLY A 322 16.07 -19.06 1.52
C GLY A 322 15.95 -20.32 2.37
N MET A 323 15.07 -20.32 3.37
CA MET A 323 14.86 -21.48 4.27
C MET A 323 14.42 -22.76 3.55
N HIS A 324 13.71 -22.66 2.43
CA HIS A 324 13.19 -23.83 1.70
C HIS A 324 14.01 -24.19 0.46
N ARG A 325 15.13 -23.49 0.24
CA ARG A 325 16.13 -23.89 -0.78
C ARG A 325 16.87 -25.16 -0.32
N LYS A 326 17.52 -25.82 -1.29
CA LYS A 326 18.32 -27.04 -1.06
C LYS A 326 19.73 -26.84 -1.63
N PRO A 327 20.76 -26.60 -0.79
CA PRO A 327 20.69 -26.39 0.66
C PRO A 327 19.97 -25.09 1.03
N ALA A 328 19.55 -24.96 2.29
CA ALA A 328 18.98 -23.72 2.81
C ALA A 328 20.02 -22.59 2.70
N GLU A 329 19.54 -21.38 2.45
CA GLU A 329 20.35 -20.19 2.23
C GLU A 329 19.82 -19.06 3.10
N PHE A 330 20.73 -18.28 3.70
CA PHE A 330 20.39 -17.17 4.58
C PHE A 330 21.30 -15.98 4.28
N LEU A 331 20.77 -14.79 4.52
CA LEU A 331 21.44 -13.51 4.32
C LEU A 331 22.62 -13.35 5.28
N LYS A 332 23.69 -12.74 4.78
CA LYS A 332 24.91 -12.45 5.51
C LYS A 332 25.32 -10.99 5.31
N PRO A 333 26.07 -10.39 6.26
CA PRO A 333 26.69 -9.10 6.05
C PRO A 333 27.45 -9.04 4.72
N GLY A 334 27.14 -8.02 3.92
CA GLY A 334 27.68 -7.82 2.57
C GLY A 334 26.72 -8.20 1.44
N ASP A 335 25.70 -9.01 1.71
CA ASP A 335 24.69 -9.37 0.70
C ASP A 335 23.86 -8.16 0.27
N VAL A 336 23.41 -8.15 -0.98
CA VAL A 336 22.52 -7.12 -1.53
C VAL A 336 21.24 -7.77 -2.01
N ILE A 337 20.11 -7.29 -1.49
CA ILE A 337 18.77 -7.75 -1.84
C ILE A 337 18.17 -6.76 -2.83
N ASP A 338 17.75 -7.24 -4.00
CA ASP A 338 17.09 -6.48 -5.05
C ASP A 338 15.65 -7.01 -5.20
N SER A 339 14.65 -6.18 -4.92
CA SER A 339 13.23 -6.58 -4.96
C SER A 339 12.41 -5.65 -5.85
N GLU A 340 11.58 -6.21 -6.71
CA GLU A 340 10.84 -5.46 -7.73
C GLU A 340 9.42 -6.00 -7.88
N ILE A 341 8.46 -5.09 -8.04
CA ILE A 341 7.10 -5.40 -8.46
C ILE A 341 6.75 -4.55 -9.66
N GLU A 342 6.21 -5.19 -10.69
CA GLU A 342 5.80 -4.55 -11.94
C GLU A 342 4.92 -3.32 -11.68
N GLY A 343 5.30 -2.20 -12.29
CA GLY A 343 4.59 -0.93 -12.15
C GLY A 343 4.77 -0.25 -10.79
N LEU A 344 5.32 -0.90 -9.76
CA LEU A 344 5.56 -0.27 -8.45
C LEU A 344 6.99 0.26 -8.31
N GLY A 345 7.95 -0.42 -8.95
CA GLY A 345 9.35 -0.04 -8.94
C GLY A 345 10.21 -1.06 -8.20
N LYS A 346 11.41 -0.64 -7.83
CA LYS A 346 12.45 -1.51 -7.27
C LYS A 346 13.05 -0.92 -6.00
N ILE A 347 13.33 -1.77 -5.02
CA ILE A 347 14.11 -1.45 -3.82
C ILE A 347 15.40 -2.29 -3.82
N LYS A 348 16.46 -1.74 -3.22
CA LYS A 348 17.76 -2.39 -3.10
C LYS A 348 18.31 -2.12 -1.71
N ASN A 349 18.45 -3.16 -0.90
CA ASN A 349 18.90 -3.03 0.49
C ASN A 349 20.16 -3.87 0.71
N LYS A 350 21.18 -3.30 1.32
CA LYS A 350 22.42 -4.01 1.66
C LYS A 350 22.31 -4.56 3.07
N VAL A 351 22.74 -5.80 3.25
CA VAL A 351 22.82 -6.43 4.56
C VAL A 351 24.12 -6.01 5.23
N VAL A 352 24.03 -5.48 6.45
CA VAL A 352 25.18 -5.02 7.24
C VAL A 352 25.28 -5.77 8.55
N ALA A 353 26.49 -5.85 9.11
CA ALA A 353 26.69 -6.42 10.42
C ALA A 353 26.03 -5.54 11.49
N ASP A 354 25.39 -6.17 12.46
CA ASP A 354 24.91 -5.54 13.68
C ASP A 354 26.11 -5.02 14.48
N SER A 355 26.27 -3.69 14.57
CA SER A 355 27.44 -3.02 15.12
C SER A 355 27.46 -3.06 16.65
#